data_AF-A0A0H2Y105-F1
#
_entry.id   AF-A0A0H2Y105-F1
#
_cell.length_a   1.000
_cell.length_b   1.000
_cell.length_c   1.000
_cell.angle_alpha   90.00
_cell.angle_beta   90.00
_cell.angle_gamma   90.00
#
_symmetry.space_group_name_H-M   'P 1'
#
loop_
_entity.id
_entity.type
_entity.pdbx_description
1 polymer ?
#
loop_
_entity_poly.entity_id
_entity_poly.type
_entity_poly.pdbx_seq_one_letter_code
_entity_poly.pdbx_strand_id
1 'polypeptide(L)'
;MLRSIRRLHGDTVRAKDGDIGHINQAYFDDDNWCIRYLVVETGDWLHDRRVLISPYSVTHPEFRTLYVSLSQEQVRDSPNLDTHKPVSRQHEIEYLRYYNYPTYWGGPNLWGMGAYPAFDPAGPSQDLDAGDPLFSHGAPASAPADTHLRSTGEVDGYRLEATDGHIGHVSDFIYDDEAWVIRYLAIDTSSWWSTGKEVLIATHWLDQVEWHTETVSATLTRDAIRRSPPYDDSQLVHRSYEIELHEFYGKHDYWPRDR
;
A
#
# COMPACT_ATOMS: atom_id res chain seq x y z
N MET A 1 10.31 6.12 -6.92
CA MET A 1 10.97 6.73 -5.74
C MET A 1 10.31 6.22 -4.48
N LEU A 2 11.03 6.17 -3.35
CA LEU A 2 10.45 5.77 -2.07
C LEU A 2 9.89 6.96 -1.31
N ARG A 3 8.65 6.84 -0.86
CA ARG A 3 7.89 7.87 -0.14
C ARG A 3 7.23 7.31 1.11
N SER A 4 6.93 8.20 2.06
CA SER A 4 6.24 7.88 3.31
C SER A 4 4.73 8.05 3.14
N ILE A 5 3.94 7.10 3.65
CA ILE A 5 2.48 7.23 3.73
C ILE A 5 2.08 8.30 4.73
N ARG A 6 2.79 8.44 5.86
CA ARG A 6 2.59 9.53 6.82
C ARG A 6 2.68 10.91 6.15
N ARG A 7 3.59 11.09 5.18
CA ARG A 7 3.71 12.33 4.39
C ARG A 7 2.62 12.50 3.34
N LEU A 8 2.08 11.40 2.82
CA LEU A 8 0.99 11.40 1.86
C LEU A 8 -0.35 11.76 2.53
N HIS A 9 -0.50 11.47 3.83
CA HIS A 9 -1.67 11.85 4.60
C HIS A 9 -1.92 13.37 4.55
N GLY A 10 -3.13 13.76 4.15
CA GLY A 10 -3.57 15.15 4.02
C GLY A 10 -3.24 15.80 2.68
N ASP A 11 -2.50 15.13 1.80
CA ASP A 11 -2.26 15.65 0.44
C ASP A 11 -3.55 15.71 -0.37
N THR A 12 -3.66 16.75 -1.20
CA THR A 12 -4.85 16.97 -2.02
C THR A 12 -4.85 16.00 -3.21
N VAL A 13 -5.97 15.32 -3.43
CA VAL A 13 -6.22 14.61 -4.69
C VAL A 13 -7.00 15.52 -5.62
N ARG A 14 -6.45 15.76 -6.83
CA ARG A 14 -7.02 16.67 -7.83
C ARG A 14 -7.42 15.92 -9.09
N ALA A 15 -8.71 16.01 -9.43
CA ALA A 15 -9.28 15.56 -10.68
C ALA A 15 -8.95 16.54 -11.83
N LYS A 16 -9.36 16.17 -13.05
CA LYS A 16 -9.24 17.02 -14.25
C LYS A 16 -10.01 18.34 -14.16
N ASP A 17 -11.07 18.38 -13.33
CA ASP A 17 -12.05 19.45 -13.25
C ASP A 17 -12.21 20.06 -11.83
N GLY A 18 -11.44 19.59 -10.84
CA GLY A 18 -11.48 20.15 -9.49
C GLY A 18 -10.80 19.29 -8.43
N ASP A 19 -10.78 19.79 -7.20
CA ASP A 19 -10.26 19.03 -6.05
C ASP A 19 -11.26 17.95 -5.63
N ILE A 20 -10.78 16.71 -5.45
CA ILE A 20 -11.59 15.60 -4.94
C ILE A 20 -11.62 15.66 -3.41
N GLY A 21 -10.49 15.94 -2.77
CA GLY A 21 -10.38 15.89 -1.32
C GLY A 21 -8.96 15.64 -0.84
N HIS A 22 -8.84 15.11 0.38
CA HIS A 22 -7.54 14.85 1.03
C HIS A 22 -7.34 13.37 1.33
N ILE A 23 -6.13 12.87 1.12
CA ILE A 23 -5.77 11.47 1.41
C ILE A 23 -5.83 11.25 2.93
N ASN A 24 -6.59 10.26 3.37
CA ASN A 24 -6.68 9.85 4.77
C ASN A 24 -5.75 8.67 5.08
N GLN A 25 -5.73 7.65 4.20
CA GLN A 25 -4.92 6.44 4.39
C GLN A 25 -4.82 5.65 3.08
N ALA A 26 -4.02 4.59 3.07
CA ALA A 26 -3.93 3.66 1.96
C ALA A 26 -4.50 2.29 2.33
N TYR A 27 -5.13 1.64 1.36
CA TYR A 27 -5.46 0.23 1.40
C TYR A 27 -4.46 -0.54 0.54
N PHE A 28 -3.86 -1.56 1.14
CA PHE A 28 -2.88 -2.41 0.51
C PHE A 28 -3.29 -3.88 0.58
N ASP A 29 -2.82 -4.66 -0.39
CA ASP A 29 -3.05 -6.09 -0.52
C ASP A 29 -2.13 -6.85 0.43
N ASP A 30 -2.69 -7.71 1.27
CA ASP A 30 -1.94 -8.39 2.34
C ASP A 30 -1.00 -9.50 1.84
N ASP A 31 -1.17 -9.98 0.60
CA ASP A 31 -0.27 -10.96 0.00
C ASP A 31 1.05 -10.34 -0.48
N ASN A 32 1.01 -9.12 -1.01
CA ASN A 32 2.14 -8.52 -1.75
C ASN A 32 2.44 -7.06 -1.40
N TRP A 33 1.73 -6.48 -0.42
CA TRP A 33 1.91 -5.12 0.07
C TRP A 33 1.65 -4.03 -0.99
N CYS A 34 1.01 -4.36 -2.12
CA CYS A 34 0.69 -3.40 -3.16
C CYS A 34 -0.49 -2.53 -2.71
N ILE A 35 -0.31 -1.21 -2.78
CA ILE A 35 -1.35 -0.23 -2.50
C ILE A 35 -2.35 -0.28 -3.65
N ARG A 36 -3.58 -0.67 -3.36
CA ARG A 36 -4.66 -0.78 -4.35
C ARG A 36 -5.51 0.47 -4.41
N TYR A 37 -5.67 1.13 -3.28
CA TYR A 37 -6.50 2.33 -3.17
C TYR A 37 -5.93 3.30 -2.16
N LEU A 38 -6.12 4.58 -2.44
CA LEU A 38 -6.06 5.65 -1.46
C LEU A 38 -7.48 5.97 -1.01
N VAL A 39 -7.68 6.06 0.30
CA VAL A 39 -8.93 6.53 0.89
C VAL A 39 -8.88 8.04 0.95
N VAL A 40 -9.81 8.71 0.27
CA VAL A 40 -9.85 10.17 0.15
C VAL A 40 -11.10 10.70 0.82
N GLU A 41 -10.92 11.65 1.74
CA GLU A 41 -12.00 12.40 2.38
C GLU A 41 -12.38 13.59 1.49
N THR A 42 -13.61 13.59 0.98
CA THR A 42 -14.06 14.56 -0.02
C THR A 42 -14.46 15.91 0.54
N GLY A 43 -14.75 15.99 1.84
CA GLY A 43 -15.24 17.22 2.47
C GLY A 43 -16.63 17.61 1.99
N ASP A 44 -16.95 18.90 2.11
CA ASP A 44 -18.32 19.42 1.95
C ASP A 44 -18.97 19.11 0.59
N TRP A 45 -18.20 19.09 -0.52
CA TRP A 45 -18.77 18.98 -1.87
C TRP A 45 -19.40 17.61 -2.16
N LEU A 46 -19.02 16.59 -1.39
CA LEU A 46 -19.62 15.25 -1.42
C LEU A 46 -19.96 14.77 0.00
N HIS A 47 -20.38 15.70 0.87
CA HIS A 47 -20.91 15.42 2.21
C HIS A 47 -20.01 14.54 3.09
N ASP A 48 -18.71 14.84 3.10
CA ASP A 48 -17.68 14.10 3.85
C ASP A 48 -17.58 12.61 3.48
N ARG A 49 -18.13 12.22 2.33
CA ARG A 49 -18.03 10.84 1.84
C ARG A 49 -16.57 10.49 1.61
N ARG A 50 -16.16 9.33 2.09
CA ARG A 50 -14.87 8.74 1.71
C ARG A 50 -15.00 7.98 0.41
N VAL A 51 -14.04 8.18 -0.48
CA VAL A 51 -13.97 7.51 -1.78
C VAL A 51 -12.65 6.78 -1.93
N LEU A 52 -12.63 5.73 -2.73
CA LEU A 52 -11.41 5.03 -3.11
C LEU A 52 -10.87 5.65 -4.39
N ILE A 53 -9.55 5.89 -4.43
CA ILE A 53 -8.83 6.33 -5.62
C ILE A 53 -7.73 5.31 -5.89
N SER A 54 -7.83 4.61 -7.02
CA SER A 54 -6.83 3.63 -7.43
C SER A 54 -5.61 4.30 -8.07
N PRO A 55 -4.38 3.80 -7.82
CA PRO A 55 -3.17 4.20 -8.53
C PRO A 55 -3.25 4.14 -10.06
N TYR A 56 -4.14 3.32 -10.64
CA TYR A 56 -4.41 3.35 -12.09
C TYR A 56 -4.82 4.73 -12.61
N SER A 57 -5.40 5.56 -11.75
CA SER A 57 -5.84 6.91 -12.12
C SER A 57 -4.72 7.95 -12.03
N VAL A 58 -3.63 7.69 -11.31
CA VAL A 58 -2.59 8.68 -10.99
C VAL A 58 -1.78 9.02 -12.22
N THR A 59 -1.64 10.31 -12.50
CA THR A 59 -0.89 10.80 -13.67
C THR A 59 0.50 11.31 -13.28
N HIS A 60 0.56 12.20 -12.30
CA HIS A 60 1.83 12.63 -11.70
C HIS A 60 1.61 13.17 -10.28
N PRO A 61 2.50 12.83 -9.33
CA PRO A 61 2.54 13.49 -8.04
C PRO A 61 3.32 14.82 -8.12
N GLU A 62 2.73 15.90 -7.62
CA GLU A 62 3.42 17.15 -7.31
C GLU A 62 3.56 17.30 -5.78
N PHE A 63 4.26 18.35 -5.33
CA PHE A 63 4.39 18.62 -3.89
C PHE A 63 3.01 18.85 -3.26
N ARG A 64 2.62 17.93 -2.37
CA ARG A 64 1.33 17.92 -1.64
C ARG A 64 0.06 17.83 -2.50
N THR A 65 0.19 17.45 -3.77
CA THR A 65 -0.96 17.27 -4.68
C THR A 65 -0.75 16.04 -5.54
N LEU A 66 -1.72 15.13 -5.53
CA LEU A 66 -1.76 13.95 -6.38
C LEU A 66 -2.78 14.18 -7.51
N TYR A 67 -2.30 14.30 -8.75
CA TYR A 67 -3.18 14.46 -9.91
C TYR A 67 -3.67 13.11 -10.40
N VAL A 68 -4.96 13.05 -10.70
CA VAL A 68 -5.61 11.85 -11.24
C VAL A 68 -6.34 12.17 -12.55
N SER A 69 -6.50 11.14 -13.37
CA SER A 69 -7.19 11.20 -14.67
C SER A 69 -8.71 11.16 -14.57
N LEU A 70 -9.29 11.18 -13.37
CA LEU A 70 -10.73 11.17 -13.11
C LEU A 70 -11.34 12.57 -13.18
N SER A 71 -12.66 12.64 -13.33
CA SER A 71 -13.47 13.85 -13.06
C SER A 71 -14.18 13.76 -11.70
N GLN A 72 -14.59 14.90 -11.15
CA GLN A 72 -15.41 14.95 -9.92
C GLN A 72 -16.75 14.23 -10.11
N GLU A 73 -17.33 14.25 -11.32
CA GLU A 73 -18.55 13.50 -11.65
C GLU A 73 -18.32 11.98 -11.56
N GLN A 74 -17.23 11.47 -12.13
CA GLN A 74 -16.88 10.05 -12.00
C GLN A 74 -16.63 9.64 -10.55
N VAL A 75 -16.13 10.53 -9.71
CA VAL A 75 -15.95 10.25 -8.28
C VAL A 75 -17.28 10.27 -7.53
N ARG A 76 -18.16 11.24 -7.84
CA ARG A 76 -19.50 11.35 -7.25
C ARG A 76 -20.34 10.09 -7.51
N ASP A 77 -20.31 9.60 -8.74
CA ASP A 77 -21.15 8.48 -9.20
C ASP A 77 -20.51 7.10 -8.94
N SER A 78 -19.33 7.07 -8.31
CA SER A 78 -18.63 5.84 -7.96
C SER A 78 -19.39 4.97 -6.94
N PRO A 79 -19.12 3.65 -6.87
CA PRO A 79 -19.68 2.79 -5.83
C PRO A 79 -19.41 3.29 -4.41
N ASN A 80 -20.39 3.18 -3.52
CA ASN A 80 -20.23 3.68 -2.15
C ASN A 80 -19.43 2.69 -1.29
N LEU A 81 -18.43 3.22 -0.59
CA LEU A 81 -17.64 2.48 0.38
C LEU A 81 -18.34 2.55 1.75
N ASP A 82 -18.68 1.39 2.32
CA ASP A 82 -18.95 1.33 3.76
C ASP A 82 -17.61 1.36 4.50
N THR A 83 -17.23 2.53 4.99
CA THR A 83 -15.92 2.79 5.61
C THR A 83 -15.71 2.06 6.93
N HIS A 84 -16.76 1.47 7.50
CA HIS A 84 -16.69 0.68 8.73
C HIS A 84 -16.53 -0.82 8.47
N LYS A 85 -16.46 -1.22 7.18
CA LYS A 85 -16.26 -2.61 6.78
C LYS A 85 -15.00 -2.73 5.93
N PRO A 86 -14.30 -3.86 6.01
CA PRO A 86 -13.29 -4.21 5.04
C PRO A 86 -13.85 -4.12 3.62
N VAL A 87 -13.01 -3.69 2.67
CA VAL A 87 -13.37 -3.71 1.26
C VAL A 87 -13.50 -5.16 0.83
N SER A 88 -14.73 -5.60 0.58
CA SER A 88 -14.97 -6.95 0.06
C SER A 88 -14.51 -7.06 -1.40
N ARG A 89 -14.07 -8.26 -1.80
CA ARG A 89 -13.75 -8.56 -3.22
C ARG A 89 -14.88 -8.21 -4.19
N GLN A 90 -16.14 -8.35 -3.76
CA GLN A 90 -17.30 -7.99 -4.58
C GLN A 90 -17.40 -6.48 -4.83
N HIS A 91 -17.07 -5.67 -3.82
CA HIS A 91 -17.01 -4.21 -3.96
C HIS A 91 -15.87 -3.79 -4.90
N GLU A 92 -14.70 -4.43 -4.81
CA GLU A 92 -13.61 -4.16 -5.75
C GLU A 92 -13.99 -4.50 -7.20
N ILE A 93 -14.67 -5.63 -7.43
CA ILE A 93 -15.16 -5.99 -8.77
C ILE A 93 -16.09 -4.92 -9.32
N GLU A 94 -16.99 -4.38 -8.48
CA GLU A 94 -17.89 -3.29 -8.85
C GLU A 94 -17.12 -1.99 -9.15
N TYR A 95 -16.17 -1.63 -8.28
CA TYR A 95 -15.30 -0.46 -8.45
C TYR A 95 -14.49 -0.53 -9.75
N LEU A 96 -13.79 -1.64 -9.98
CA LEU A 96 -12.95 -1.83 -11.17
C LEU A 96 -13.80 -1.82 -12.44
N ARG A 97 -14.99 -2.46 -12.41
CA ARG A 97 -15.94 -2.39 -13.54
C ARG A 97 -16.41 -0.97 -13.81
N TYR A 98 -16.74 -0.20 -12.77
CA TYR A 98 -17.20 1.17 -12.91
C TYR A 98 -16.16 2.07 -13.59
N TYR A 99 -14.89 1.96 -13.18
CA TYR A 99 -13.78 2.74 -13.78
C TYR A 99 -13.15 2.08 -15.01
N ASN A 100 -13.63 0.91 -15.42
CA ASN A 100 -13.07 0.08 -16.48
C ASN A 100 -11.58 -0.29 -16.25
N TYR A 101 -11.17 -0.47 -15.00
CA TYR A 101 -9.82 -0.88 -14.64
C TYR A 101 -9.65 -2.40 -14.72
N PRO A 102 -8.44 -2.89 -15.08
CA PRO A 102 -8.15 -4.31 -15.09
C PRO A 102 -8.07 -4.86 -13.66
N THR A 103 -8.40 -6.14 -13.51
CA THR A 103 -8.20 -6.86 -12.25
C THR A 103 -6.73 -7.13 -12.01
N TYR A 104 -6.23 -6.84 -10.81
CA TYR A 104 -4.83 -7.03 -10.47
C TYR A 104 -4.49 -8.45 -10.00
N TRP A 105 -5.48 -9.26 -9.62
CA TRP A 105 -5.30 -10.60 -9.04
C TRP A 105 -5.31 -11.75 -10.07
N GLY A 106 -5.25 -11.43 -11.37
CA GLY A 106 -5.36 -12.39 -12.46
C GLY A 106 -4.05 -12.66 -13.23
N GLY A 107 -2.90 -12.20 -12.74
CA GLY A 107 -1.64 -12.31 -13.46
C GLY A 107 -0.42 -12.42 -12.54
N PRO A 108 0.78 -12.62 -13.13
CA PRO A 108 2.00 -12.97 -12.37
C PRO A 108 2.68 -11.77 -11.69
N ASN A 109 2.22 -10.54 -11.94
CA ASN A 109 2.86 -9.31 -11.50
C ASN A 109 2.01 -8.56 -10.46
N LEU A 110 2.59 -7.51 -9.86
CA LEU A 110 1.91 -6.68 -8.85
C LEU A 110 0.58 -6.10 -9.33
N TRP A 111 0.42 -5.80 -10.62
CA TRP A 111 -0.80 -5.23 -11.20
C TRP A 111 -1.42 -6.18 -12.23
N GLY A 112 -1.47 -7.47 -11.88
CA GLY A 112 -1.98 -8.54 -12.73
C GLY A 112 -0.99 -8.87 -13.84
N MET A 113 -1.28 -8.42 -15.05
CA MET A 113 -0.38 -8.63 -16.18
C MET A 113 0.76 -7.60 -16.21
N GLY A 114 0.62 -6.45 -15.55
CA GLY A 114 1.61 -5.38 -15.50
C GLY A 114 2.41 -5.34 -14.18
N ALA A 115 3.65 -4.88 -14.23
CA ALA A 115 4.46 -4.62 -13.03
C ALA A 115 4.08 -3.29 -12.32
N TYR A 116 3.38 -2.41 -13.04
CA TYR A 116 3.01 -1.06 -12.63
C TYR A 116 1.52 -0.83 -12.89
N PRO A 117 0.86 0.14 -12.21
CA PRO A 117 -0.54 0.49 -12.45
C PRO A 117 -0.73 1.27 -13.75
N ALA A 118 -0.24 0.73 -14.85
CA ALA A 118 -0.44 1.31 -16.18
C ALA A 118 -1.81 0.90 -16.72
N PHE A 119 -2.61 1.89 -17.07
CA PHE A 119 -3.93 1.69 -17.68
C PHE A 119 -4.07 2.58 -18.91
N ASP A 120 -4.34 1.96 -20.06
CA ASP A 120 -4.70 2.66 -21.28
C ASP A 120 -6.22 2.53 -21.51
N PRO A 121 -7.02 3.59 -21.27
CA PRO A 121 -8.46 3.55 -21.49
C PRO A 121 -8.85 3.39 -22.97
N ALA A 122 -7.93 3.64 -23.91
CA ALA A 122 -8.12 3.42 -25.34
C ALA A 122 -7.57 2.07 -25.83
N GLY A 123 -6.95 1.29 -24.93
CA GLY A 123 -6.51 -0.07 -25.23
C GLY A 123 -7.70 -0.99 -25.54
N PRO A 124 -7.48 -2.11 -26.24
CA PRO A 124 -8.52 -3.11 -26.41
C PRO A 124 -9.05 -3.50 -25.03
N SER A 125 -10.37 -3.38 -24.84
CA SER A 125 -11.03 -3.92 -23.66
C SER A 125 -10.57 -5.36 -23.53
N GLN A 126 -9.86 -5.69 -22.46
CA GLN A 126 -9.83 -7.09 -22.04
C GLN A 126 -11.25 -7.37 -21.59
N ASP A 127 -12.06 -7.82 -22.54
CA ASP A 127 -13.47 -8.08 -22.35
C ASP A 127 -13.64 -8.79 -21.01
N LEU A 128 -14.47 -8.21 -20.15
CA LEU A 128 -14.90 -8.78 -18.88
C LEU A 128 -15.77 -10.04 -19.09
N ASP A 129 -15.68 -10.69 -20.25
CA ASP A 129 -16.00 -12.10 -20.39
C ASP A 129 -14.80 -12.88 -19.86
N ALA A 130 -14.89 -13.16 -18.56
CA ALA A 130 -14.15 -14.25 -17.93
C ALA A 130 -14.37 -15.54 -18.74
N GLY A 131 -13.49 -15.75 -19.72
CA GLY A 131 -13.28 -17.04 -20.33
C GLY A 131 -12.85 -18.01 -19.25
N ASP A 132 -13.76 -18.95 -18.96
CA ASP A 132 -13.54 -20.24 -18.32
C ASP A 132 -12.90 -20.23 -16.90
N PRO A 133 -13.58 -20.73 -15.85
CA PRO A 133 -13.04 -20.87 -14.49
C PRO A 133 -11.83 -21.82 -14.34
N LEU A 134 -11.18 -22.25 -15.42
CA LEU A 134 -10.16 -23.30 -15.41
C LEU A 134 -8.77 -22.84 -14.94
N PHE A 135 -8.56 -21.54 -14.73
CA PHE A 135 -7.39 -21.02 -14.00
C PHE A 135 -7.74 -20.42 -12.63
N SER A 136 -8.93 -20.75 -12.11
CA SER A 136 -9.16 -20.65 -10.67
C SER A 136 -8.34 -21.74 -9.99
N HIS A 137 -7.16 -21.38 -9.48
CA HIS A 137 -6.59 -22.11 -8.35
C HIS A 137 -7.49 -21.85 -7.13
N GLY A 138 -8.63 -22.53 -7.10
CA GLY A 138 -9.29 -23.01 -5.90
C GLY A 138 -9.64 -21.99 -4.83
N ALA A 139 -10.19 -20.82 -5.17
CA ALA A 139 -10.98 -20.08 -4.19
C ALA A 139 -12.43 -20.60 -4.22
N PRO A 140 -12.91 -21.34 -3.21
CA PRO A 140 -14.29 -21.79 -3.17
C PRO A 140 -15.22 -20.57 -3.08
N ALA A 141 -16.34 -20.62 -3.81
CA ALA A 141 -17.44 -19.65 -3.79
C ALA A 141 -18.23 -19.62 -2.44
N SER A 142 -17.53 -19.83 -1.33
CA SER A 142 -18.03 -19.83 0.05
C SER A 142 -16.93 -19.43 1.06
N ALA A 143 -15.95 -18.63 0.65
CA ALA A 143 -15.01 -18.03 1.58
C ALA A 143 -15.65 -16.79 2.25
N PRO A 144 -15.54 -16.64 3.58
CA PRO A 144 -16.23 -15.58 4.33
C PRO A 144 -15.61 -14.23 4.00
N ALA A 145 -16.19 -13.45 3.07
CA ALA A 145 -15.80 -12.06 2.78
C ALA A 145 -14.29 -11.81 3.00
N ASP A 146 -13.43 -12.56 2.29
CA ASP A 146 -11.99 -12.60 2.54
C ASP A 146 -11.41 -11.19 2.51
N THR A 147 -11.01 -10.71 3.69
CA THR A 147 -10.40 -9.39 3.85
C THR A 147 -8.93 -9.53 3.47
N HIS A 148 -8.64 -9.34 2.18
CA HIS A 148 -7.28 -9.31 1.63
C HIS A 148 -6.73 -7.89 1.52
N LEU A 149 -7.55 -6.87 1.81
CA LEU A 149 -7.11 -5.49 1.89
C LEU A 149 -6.98 -5.09 3.35
N ARG A 150 -5.85 -4.48 3.66
CA ARG A 150 -5.50 -3.93 4.95
C ARG A 150 -5.33 -2.44 4.84
N SER A 151 -5.71 -1.74 5.90
CA SER A 151 -5.54 -0.30 5.95
C SER A 151 -4.25 0.05 6.67
N THR A 152 -3.55 1.09 6.19
CA THR A 152 -2.39 1.61 6.92
C THR A 152 -2.77 2.15 8.29
N GLY A 153 -4.01 2.64 8.47
CA GLY A 153 -4.51 3.05 9.78
C GLY A 153 -4.79 1.89 10.75
N GLU A 154 -5.13 0.69 10.25
CA GLU A 154 -5.26 -0.53 11.06
C GLU A 154 -3.89 -1.02 11.51
N VAL A 155 -2.90 -1.01 10.61
CA VAL A 155 -1.59 -1.63 10.86
C VAL A 155 -0.62 -0.68 11.59
N ASP A 156 -0.89 0.62 11.58
CA ASP A 156 -0.20 1.58 12.44
C ASP A 156 -0.29 1.17 13.91
N GLY A 157 0.83 1.17 14.63
CA GLY A 157 0.91 0.71 16.02
C GLY A 157 1.10 -0.80 16.21
N TYR A 158 1.09 -1.62 15.15
CA TYR A 158 1.36 -3.06 15.29
C TYR A 158 2.73 -3.30 15.92
N ARG A 159 2.81 -4.23 16.86
CA ARG A 159 4.07 -4.57 17.56
C ARG A 159 5.00 -5.35 16.63
N LEU A 160 6.30 -5.04 16.68
CA LEU A 160 7.31 -5.87 16.04
C LEU A 160 7.86 -6.91 17.03
N GLU A 161 7.66 -8.19 16.71
CA GLU A 161 8.26 -9.32 17.42
C GLU A 161 9.56 -9.76 16.72
N ALA A 162 10.67 -9.63 17.44
CA ALA A 162 11.95 -10.20 17.05
C ALA A 162 12.12 -11.61 17.64
N THR A 163 13.13 -12.34 17.18
CA THR A 163 13.44 -13.71 17.65
C THR A 163 13.66 -13.83 19.17
N ASP A 164 14.14 -12.76 19.80
CA ASP A 164 14.40 -12.66 21.24
C ASP A 164 13.41 -11.71 21.98
N GLY A 165 12.26 -11.45 21.36
CA GLY A 165 11.11 -10.75 21.92
C GLY A 165 10.78 -9.40 21.28
N HIS A 166 9.72 -8.78 21.78
CA HIS A 166 9.17 -7.53 21.31
C HIS A 166 10.14 -6.33 21.29
N ILE A 167 10.05 -5.53 20.22
CA ILE A 167 10.82 -4.30 20.02
C ILE A 167 10.10 -3.32 19.09
N GLY A 168 9.51 -2.26 19.64
CA GLY A 168 8.94 -1.20 18.82
C GLY A 168 7.57 -1.53 18.24
N HIS A 169 7.06 -0.56 17.49
CA HIS A 169 5.79 -0.67 16.79
C HIS A 169 5.89 -0.02 15.41
N VAL A 170 5.06 -0.46 14.47
CA VAL A 170 4.92 0.18 13.16
C VAL A 170 4.45 1.61 13.37
N SER A 171 5.11 2.55 12.71
CA SER A 171 4.83 3.98 12.81
C SER A 171 4.65 4.65 11.44
N ASP A 172 5.16 4.05 10.37
CA ASP A 172 4.97 4.52 8.99
C ASP A 172 5.20 3.39 7.97
N PHE A 173 4.83 3.66 6.73
CA PHE A 173 4.95 2.75 5.59
C PHE A 173 5.70 3.47 4.47
N ILE A 174 6.81 2.88 4.03
CA ILE A 174 7.61 3.42 2.93
C ILE A 174 7.27 2.67 1.66
N TYR A 175 6.69 3.38 0.69
CA TYR A 175 6.19 2.82 -0.55
C TYR A 175 6.95 3.33 -1.77
N ASP A 176 7.03 2.49 -2.80
CA ASP A 176 7.49 2.83 -4.13
C ASP A 176 6.38 3.56 -4.89
N ASP A 177 6.59 4.83 -5.25
CA ASP A 177 5.59 5.67 -5.92
C ASP A 177 5.38 5.37 -7.41
N GLU A 178 6.17 4.45 -7.98
CA GLU A 178 6.00 3.97 -9.36
C GLU A 178 5.26 2.64 -9.36
N ALA A 179 5.74 1.66 -8.59
CA ALA A 179 5.13 0.34 -8.48
C ALA A 179 3.92 0.30 -7.53
N TRP A 180 3.73 1.35 -6.71
CA TRP A 180 2.69 1.44 -5.68
C TRP A 180 2.69 0.25 -4.74
N VAL A 181 3.85 -0.05 -4.16
CA VAL A 181 4.06 -1.18 -3.25
C VAL A 181 4.83 -0.73 -2.01
N ILE A 182 4.37 -1.15 -0.83
CA ILE A 182 5.07 -0.87 0.43
C ILE A 182 6.30 -1.76 0.49
N ARG A 183 7.48 -1.13 0.49
CA ARG A 183 8.79 -1.80 0.53
C ARG A 183 9.29 -1.97 1.95
N TYR A 184 8.97 -1.03 2.84
CA TYR A 184 9.43 -1.04 4.22
C TYR A 184 8.34 -0.60 5.20
N LEU A 185 8.38 -1.17 6.39
CA LEU A 185 7.73 -0.62 7.58
C LEU A 185 8.77 0.21 8.34
N ALA A 186 8.40 1.43 8.72
CA ALA A 186 9.15 2.17 9.73
C ALA A 186 8.69 1.71 11.11
N ILE A 187 9.64 1.40 11.97
CA ILE A 187 9.41 0.87 13.30
C ILE A 187 9.92 1.89 14.32
N ASP A 188 9.02 2.50 15.09
CA ASP A 188 9.41 3.32 16.22
C ASP A 188 9.86 2.45 17.38
N THR A 189 11.11 2.65 17.79
CA THR A 189 11.78 1.94 18.88
C THR A 189 12.12 2.85 20.06
N SER A 190 11.54 4.06 20.09
CA SER A 190 11.92 5.13 21.00
C SER A 190 11.76 4.81 22.48
N SER A 191 10.81 3.97 22.85
CA SER A 191 10.61 3.56 24.24
C SER A 191 11.57 2.46 24.74
N TRP A 192 12.42 1.91 23.86
CA TRP A 192 13.41 0.87 24.22
C TRP A 192 14.81 1.42 24.51
N TRP A 193 15.17 2.56 23.97
CA TRP A 193 16.46 3.20 24.27
C TRP A 193 16.38 4.72 24.15
N SER A 194 17.16 5.42 24.97
CA SER A 194 17.16 6.88 25.08
C SER A 194 17.59 7.61 23.80
N THR A 195 18.19 6.91 22.83
CA THR A 195 18.52 7.43 21.50
C THR A 195 17.50 7.03 20.43
N GLY A 196 16.31 6.60 20.83
CA GLY A 196 15.18 6.15 20.02
C GLY A 196 15.19 6.62 18.57
N LYS A 197 15.37 5.72 17.62
CA LYS A 197 15.30 6.03 16.19
C LYS A 197 14.25 5.13 15.55
N GLU A 198 13.50 5.68 14.60
CA GLU A 198 12.79 4.82 13.67
C GLU A 198 13.82 4.01 12.88
N VAL A 199 13.47 2.77 12.55
CA VAL A 199 14.28 1.87 11.71
C VAL A 199 13.41 1.28 10.62
N LEU A 200 13.98 0.99 9.45
CA LEU A 200 13.24 0.38 8.36
C LEU A 200 13.43 -1.13 8.34
N ILE A 201 12.31 -1.86 8.31
CA ILE A 201 12.28 -3.31 8.10
C ILE A 201 11.59 -3.58 6.76
N ALA A 202 12.27 -4.27 5.85
CA ALA A 202 11.67 -4.56 4.54
C ALA A 202 10.52 -5.55 4.67
N THR A 203 9.45 -5.34 3.90
CA THR A 203 8.22 -6.16 3.99
C THR A 203 8.49 -7.63 3.63
N HIS A 204 9.42 -7.92 2.73
CA HIS A 204 9.83 -9.29 2.37
C HIS A 204 10.79 -9.95 3.38
N TRP A 205 11.17 -9.24 4.45
CA TRP A 205 11.93 -9.83 5.58
C TRP A 205 11.04 -10.29 6.72
N LEU A 206 9.76 -9.90 6.69
CA LEU A 206 8.78 -10.32 7.68
C LEU A 206 8.49 -11.81 7.48
N ASP A 207 8.39 -12.54 8.57
CA ASP A 207 8.03 -13.95 8.54
C ASP A 207 6.50 -14.10 8.49
N GLN A 208 5.80 -13.25 9.25
CA GLN A 208 4.35 -13.34 9.41
C GLN A 208 3.76 -12.01 9.89
N VAL A 209 2.50 -11.77 9.53
CA VAL A 209 1.68 -10.68 10.09
C VAL A 209 0.42 -11.27 10.70
N GLU A 210 0.31 -11.15 12.01
CA GLU A 210 -0.87 -11.57 12.77
C GLU A 210 -1.83 -10.38 12.90
N TRP A 211 -2.76 -10.28 11.96
CA TRP A 211 -3.74 -9.19 11.91
C TRP A 211 -4.59 -9.09 13.18
N HIS A 212 -4.98 -10.22 13.79
CA HIS A 212 -5.86 -10.21 14.96
C HIS A 212 -5.15 -9.82 16.27
N THR A 213 -3.85 -10.09 16.39
CA THR A 213 -3.06 -9.75 17.58
C THR A 213 -2.19 -8.52 17.39
N GLU A 214 -2.38 -7.81 16.27
CA GLU A 214 -1.71 -6.55 15.93
C GLU A 214 -0.19 -6.68 16.00
N THR A 215 0.35 -7.70 15.32
CA THR A 215 1.75 -8.10 15.43
C THR A 215 2.37 -8.40 14.07
N VAL A 216 3.56 -7.86 13.83
CA VAL A 216 4.44 -8.24 12.71
C VAL A 216 5.67 -8.96 13.28
N SER A 217 6.09 -10.06 12.67
CA SER A 217 7.21 -10.86 13.15
C SER A 217 8.35 -10.89 12.12
N ALA A 218 9.60 -10.85 12.59
CA ALA A 218 10.78 -10.97 11.73
C ALA A 218 11.91 -11.76 12.38
N THR A 219 12.61 -12.57 11.58
CA THR A 219 13.77 -13.37 12.01
C THR A 219 15.00 -12.47 12.08
N LEU A 220 14.94 -11.53 13.02
CA LEU A 220 15.97 -10.58 13.41
C LEU A 220 16.06 -10.59 14.94
N THR A 221 17.20 -10.17 15.49
CA THR A 221 17.32 -9.97 16.95
C THR A 221 17.10 -8.50 17.29
N ARG A 222 16.67 -8.22 18.52
CA ARG A 222 16.56 -6.85 19.03
C ARG A 222 17.87 -6.09 18.95
N ASP A 223 18.99 -6.77 19.18
CA ASP A 223 20.33 -6.17 19.04
C ASP A 223 20.65 -5.79 17.59
N ALA A 224 20.30 -6.64 16.62
CA ALA A 224 20.48 -6.31 15.21
C ALA A 224 19.61 -5.10 14.80
N ILE A 225 18.35 -5.07 15.23
CA ILE A 225 17.42 -3.96 14.99
C ILE A 225 17.97 -2.65 15.60
N ARG A 226 18.44 -2.70 16.85
CA ARG A 226 19.04 -1.55 17.52
C ARG A 226 20.28 -0.99 16.79
N ARG A 227 21.05 -1.85 16.13
CA ARG A 227 22.26 -1.47 15.39
C ARG A 227 21.99 -1.09 13.93
N SER A 228 20.73 -1.10 13.48
CA SER A 228 20.33 -0.71 12.13
C SER A 228 20.95 0.63 11.73
N PRO A 229 21.31 0.81 10.44
CA PRO A 229 21.52 2.12 9.84
C PRO A 229 20.39 3.08 10.24
N PRO A 230 20.72 4.35 10.56
CA PRO A 230 19.75 5.31 11.05
C PRO A 230 18.81 5.76 9.93
N TYR A 231 17.51 5.63 10.16
CA TYR A 231 16.51 6.22 9.27
C TYR A 231 16.25 7.68 9.67
N ASP A 232 16.27 8.56 8.67
CA ASP A 232 15.90 9.98 8.80
C ASP A 232 14.61 10.22 8.00
N ASP A 233 13.50 10.34 8.73
CA ASP A 233 12.17 10.55 8.14
C ASP A 233 12.02 11.93 7.48
N SER A 234 13.00 12.83 7.65
CA SER A 234 13.06 14.13 6.98
C SER A 234 13.56 14.01 5.53
N GLN A 235 14.22 12.90 5.18
CA GLN A 235 14.84 12.68 3.88
C GLN A 235 14.09 11.64 3.04
N LEU A 236 14.32 11.66 1.72
CA LEU A 236 13.87 10.58 0.85
C LEU A 236 14.76 9.37 1.05
N VAL A 237 14.16 8.17 1.00
CA VAL A 237 14.92 6.93 1.04
C VAL A 237 15.55 6.71 -0.33
N HIS A 238 16.85 6.98 -0.43
CA HIS A 238 17.63 6.78 -1.65
C HIS A 238 18.15 5.34 -1.76
N ARG A 239 18.40 4.88 -2.99
CA ARG A 239 18.93 3.54 -3.25
C ARG A 239 20.24 3.23 -2.49
N SER A 240 21.08 4.23 -2.24
CA SER A 240 22.30 4.07 -1.44
C SER A 240 22.01 3.66 0.00
N TYR A 241 20.98 4.23 0.62
CA TYR A 241 20.55 3.83 1.97
C TYR A 241 19.96 2.41 1.96
N GLU A 242 19.16 2.07 0.94
CA GLU A 242 18.62 0.72 0.82
C GLU A 242 19.74 -0.33 0.70
N ILE A 243 20.79 -0.06 -0.07
CA ILE A 243 21.96 -0.95 -0.20
C ILE A 243 22.65 -1.12 1.16
N GLU A 244 22.95 -0.02 1.87
CA GLU A 244 23.56 -0.07 3.20
C GLU A 244 22.71 -0.90 4.18
N LEU A 245 21.39 -0.70 4.16
CA LEU A 245 20.45 -1.41 5.02
C LEU A 245 20.42 -2.92 4.73
N HIS A 246 20.33 -3.31 3.46
CA HIS A 246 20.29 -4.73 3.07
C HIS A 246 21.62 -5.43 3.34
N GLU A 247 22.75 -4.75 3.08
CA GLU A 247 24.09 -5.26 3.41
C GLU A 247 24.28 -5.43 4.91
N PHE A 248 23.84 -4.46 5.72
CA PHE A 248 23.92 -4.52 7.18
C PHE A 248 23.19 -5.74 7.74
N TYR A 249 21.98 -6.02 7.25
CA TYR A 249 21.20 -7.19 7.68
C TYR A 249 21.60 -8.49 6.99
N GLY A 250 22.49 -8.45 5.98
CA GLY A 250 22.86 -9.61 5.17
C GLY A 250 21.67 -10.22 4.43
N LYS A 251 20.70 -9.39 4.02
CA LYS A 251 19.47 -9.82 3.34
C LYS A 251 19.56 -9.56 1.84
N HIS A 252 18.70 -10.25 1.08
CA HIS A 252 18.63 -10.07 -0.36
C HIS A 252 17.80 -8.84 -0.75
N ASP A 253 18.33 -8.11 -1.74
CA ASP A 253 17.67 -7.00 -2.40
C ASP A 253 16.40 -7.44 -3.13
N TYR A 254 15.39 -6.57 -3.17
CA TYR A 254 14.20 -6.77 -4.03
C TYR A 254 14.40 -6.20 -5.45
N TRP A 255 15.50 -5.48 -5.68
CA TRP A 255 15.83 -4.88 -6.96
C TRP A 255 16.94 -5.66 -7.69
N PRO A 256 17.02 -5.57 -9.02
CA PRO A 256 18.16 -6.11 -9.76
C PRO A 256 19.44 -5.40 -9.33
N ARG A 257 20.50 -6.16 -9.01
CA ARG A 257 21.85 -5.60 -8.92
C ARG A 257 22.41 -5.51 -10.33
N ASP A 258 22.71 -4.30 -10.79
CA ASP A 258 23.57 -4.13 -11.95
C ASP A 258 24.93 -4.79 -11.63
N ARG A 259 25.31 -5.78 -12.44
CA ARG A 259 26.58 -6.51 -12.31
C ARG A 259 27.71 -5.76 -13.00
#